data_AF-A0A1K2FRQ5-F1
#
_entry.id   AF-A0A1K2FRQ5-F1
#
_cell.length_a   1.000
_cell.length_b   1.000
_cell.length_c   1.000
_cell.angle_alpha   90.00
_cell.angle_beta   90.00
_cell.angle_gamma   90.00
#
_symmetry.space_group_name_H-M   'P 1'
#
loop_
_entity.id
_entity.type
_entity.pdbx_description
1 polymer ?
#
loop_
_entity_poly.entity_id
_entity_poly.type
_entity_poly.pdbx_seq_one_letter_code
_entity_poly.pdbx_strand_id
1 'polypeptide(L)'
;MTLHQLTTGRRGRLLTALAACLFAVLGTAPGALADPRPARAADCVSTPAEYRAAWDAREVRCVAPTLFGTTHTRGDTTLYPSGFWYAWAGSNTNLERYLQLRSRYGDQPKTGVGVLSFVGYPGLDSWDTPTDLAVYTLPPGVRAQVPAFETWFRLLDEEFGNTGAYPLAAQRDLVLAYSRLRKGEDVVGAFQDVTGCRRAQLLEGAAPSAAIGCNRSFLDALAAAGPSPYDGASSLDCFAGFQTRYTGPRNAAALRAALYQCQDAGFLNTGVGLGYNTYANPFVCRPAAAQTVRQRYTGREFILPNASFADLPSHVDIPLDLGTPGRRGFLTKGYC
;
A
#
# COMPACT_ATOMS: atom_id res chain seq x y z
N MET A 1 -7.41 49.08 -31.99
CA MET A 1 -7.63 49.67 -33.32
C MET A 1 -7.61 48.54 -34.34
N THR A 2 -8.75 48.35 -35.02
CA THR A 2 -9.01 47.83 -36.40
C THR A 2 -8.15 46.66 -36.95
N LEU A 3 -8.70 45.47 -37.25
CA LEU A 3 -9.68 45.00 -38.27
C LEU A 3 -9.13 44.75 -39.70
N HIS A 4 -9.67 43.68 -40.30
CA HIS A 4 -9.68 43.20 -41.71
C HIS A 4 -8.58 42.20 -42.13
N GLN A 5 -8.83 40.91 -42.42
CA GLN A 5 -9.83 40.18 -43.26
C GLN A 5 -9.85 40.58 -44.74
N LEU A 6 -9.59 39.61 -45.62
CA LEU A 6 -10.18 39.35 -46.96
C LEU A 6 -9.96 37.83 -47.26
N THR A 7 -10.99 36.95 -47.22
CA THR A 7 -11.87 36.48 -48.32
C THR A 7 -11.14 35.66 -49.40
N THR A 8 -11.60 34.55 -50.00
CA THR A 8 -12.90 33.93 -50.34
C THR A 8 -12.58 32.60 -51.06
N GLY A 9 -13.40 31.56 -51.24
CA GLY A 9 -14.84 31.30 -51.07
C GLY A 9 -15.13 29.79 -51.19
N ARG A 10 -16.24 29.30 -50.60
CA ARG A 10 -17.52 28.82 -51.24
C ARG A 10 -17.35 27.60 -52.15
N ARG A 11 -18.22 26.57 -52.22
CA ARG A 11 -19.52 26.12 -51.66
C ARG A 11 -19.67 24.70 -52.28
N GLY A 12 -20.26 23.66 -51.70
CA GLY A 12 -21.60 23.47 -51.13
C GLY A 12 -21.77 21.96 -50.86
N ARG A 13 -22.25 21.53 -49.69
CA ARG A 13 -23.64 21.11 -49.40
C ARG A 13 -24.28 20.25 -50.49
N LEU A 14 -24.60 18.98 -50.21
CA LEU A 14 -25.87 18.58 -49.60
C LEU A 14 -25.92 17.07 -49.27
N LEU A 15 -26.70 16.79 -48.23
CA LEU A 15 -27.09 15.49 -47.69
C LEU A 15 -28.05 14.73 -48.62
N THR A 16 -28.00 13.39 -48.56
CA THR A 16 -29.21 12.56 -48.49
C THR A 16 -28.88 11.20 -47.87
N ALA A 17 -29.65 10.84 -46.85
CA ALA A 17 -29.73 9.50 -46.29
C ALA A 17 -30.79 8.69 -47.06
N LEU A 18 -30.58 7.37 -47.21
CA LEU A 18 -31.66 6.37 -47.19
C LEU A 18 -31.07 4.96 -47.03
N ALA A 19 -31.70 4.21 -46.13
CA ALA A 19 -31.41 2.84 -45.75
C ALA A 19 -31.97 1.83 -46.76
N ALA A 20 -31.38 0.63 -46.81
CA ALA A 20 -32.04 -0.64 -46.41
C ALA A 20 -31.38 -1.88 -47.07
N CYS A 21 -31.12 -2.87 -46.20
CA CYS A 21 -31.19 -4.31 -46.42
C CYS A 21 -30.39 -4.98 -47.54
N LEU A 22 -29.33 -5.71 -47.15
CA LEU A 22 -29.12 -7.07 -47.67
C LEU A 22 -28.66 -7.98 -46.50
N PHE A 23 -29.46 -9.01 -46.24
CA PHE A 23 -29.16 -10.11 -45.33
C PHE A 23 -28.44 -11.24 -46.08
N ALA A 24 -27.63 -11.99 -45.31
CA ALA A 24 -27.26 -13.41 -45.52
C ALA A 24 -26.13 -13.70 -46.55
N VAL A 25 -25.10 -14.53 -46.32
CA VAL A 25 -24.72 -15.46 -45.24
C VAL A 25 -23.19 -15.78 -45.33
N LEU A 26 -22.61 -16.27 -44.22
CA LEU A 26 -21.46 -17.19 -44.07
C LEU A 26 -20.03 -16.61 -43.99
N GLY A 27 -19.49 -16.65 -42.76
CA GLY A 27 -18.07 -16.48 -42.47
C GLY A 27 -17.78 -16.37 -40.97
N THR A 28 -18.36 -17.25 -40.15
CA THR A 28 -18.10 -17.30 -38.70
C THR A 28 -16.71 -17.86 -38.43
N ALA A 29 -15.73 -16.99 -38.22
CA ALA A 29 -14.57 -17.33 -37.40
C ALA A 29 -14.97 -17.14 -35.92
N PRO A 30 -14.71 -18.11 -35.02
CA PRO A 30 -15.14 -18.01 -33.64
C PRO A 30 -14.32 -16.93 -32.94
N GLY A 31 -14.93 -15.76 -32.76
CA GLY A 31 -14.55 -14.88 -31.67
C GLY A 31 -14.72 -15.67 -30.39
N ALA A 32 -13.64 -15.84 -29.63
CA ALA A 32 -13.72 -16.23 -28.23
C ALA A 32 -14.43 -15.09 -27.48
N LEU A 33 -15.76 -15.11 -27.54
CA LEU A 33 -16.62 -14.42 -26.60
C LEU A 33 -16.29 -15.03 -25.25
N ALA A 34 -15.59 -14.27 -24.42
CA ALA A 34 -15.43 -14.56 -23.01
C ALA A 34 -16.83 -14.81 -22.43
N ASP A 35 -17.04 -16.03 -21.97
CA ASP A 35 -18.25 -16.45 -21.27
C ASP A 35 -18.44 -15.53 -20.05
N PRO A 36 -19.55 -14.76 -19.95
CA PRO A 36 -19.80 -13.87 -18.83
C PRO A 36 -20.39 -14.67 -17.67
N ARG A 37 -19.81 -15.83 -17.35
CA ARG A 37 -20.10 -16.48 -16.08
C ARG A 37 -19.34 -15.69 -15.01
N PRO A 38 -20.03 -15.04 -14.06
CA PRO A 38 -19.34 -14.64 -12.84
C PRO A 38 -18.73 -15.93 -12.28
N ALA A 39 -17.41 -15.95 -12.08
CA ALA A 39 -16.78 -17.00 -11.29
C ALA A 39 -17.61 -17.11 -10.01
N ARG A 40 -18.31 -18.25 -9.85
CA ARG A 40 -19.20 -18.42 -8.71
C ARG A 40 -18.33 -18.27 -7.48
N ALA A 41 -18.78 -17.52 -6.48
CA ALA A 41 -18.06 -17.38 -5.21
C ALA A 41 -17.71 -18.72 -4.54
N ALA A 42 -18.28 -19.84 -5.01
CA ALA A 42 -17.94 -21.22 -4.64
C ALA A 42 -16.55 -21.70 -5.13
N ASP A 43 -15.87 -20.99 -6.05
CA ASP A 43 -14.60 -21.44 -6.63
C ASP A 43 -13.36 -20.69 -6.07
N CYS A 44 -13.56 -19.59 -5.33
CA CYS A 44 -12.46 -18.85 -4.72
C CYS A 44 -11.98 -19.50 -3.43
N VAL A 45 -10.68 -19.38 -3.16
CA VAL A 45 -10.10 -19.72 -1.87
C VAL A 45 -10.75 -18.84 -0.80
N SER A 46 -11.39 -19.45 0.18
CA SER A 46 -12.23 -18.78 1.17
C SER A 46 -11.77 -18.98 2.62
N THR A 47 -10.91 -19.97 2.85
CA THR A 47 -10.31 -20.25 4.16
C THR A 47 -8.78 -20.17 4.14
N PRO A 48 -8.13 -19.91 5.28
CA PRO A 48 -6.67 -19.97 5.38
C PRO A 48 -6.08 -21.32 4.95
N ALA A 49 -6.75 -22.42 5.30
CA ALA A 49 -6.30 -23.77 4.93
C ALA A 49 -6.35 -24.00 3.41
N GLU A 50 -7.42 -23.55 2.73
CA GLU A 50 -7.50 -23.59 1.27
C GLU A 50 -6.41 -22.72 0.62
N TYR A 51 -6.10 -21.57 1.23
CA TYR A 51 -5.02 -20.71 0.74
C TYR A 51 -3.66 -21.39 0.85
N ARG A 52 -3.39 -22.04 1.99
CA ARG A 52 -2.19 -22.84 2.18
C ARG A 52 -2.09 -23.96 1.13
N ALA A 53 -3.18 -24.68 0.89
CA ALA A 53 -3.20 -25.73 -0.13
C ALA A 53 -2.89 -25.19 -1.53
N ALA A 54 -3.48 -24.05 -1.93
CA ALA A 54 -3.19 -23.39 -3.19
C ALA A 54 -1.73 -22.91 -3.27
N TRP A 55 -1.19 -22.37 -2.18
CA TRP A 55 0.21 -21.94 -2.09
C TRP A 55 1.19 -23.11 -2.29
N ASP A 56 0.94 -24.23 -1.60
CA ASP A 56 1.77 -25.43 -1.68
C ASP A 56 1.69 -26.09 -3.07
N ALA A 57 0.49 -26.11 -3.66
CA ALA A 57 0.25 -26.57 -5.04
C ALA A 57 0.74 -25.59 -6.13
N ARG A 58 1.18 -24.38 -5.73
CA ARG A 58 1.59 -23.29 -6.64
C ARG A 58 0.48 -22.88 -7.63
N GLU A 59 -0.76 -22.96 -7.18
CA GLU A 59 -1.95 -22.70 -7.96
C GLU A 59 -2.41 -21.24 -7.83
N VAL A 60 -2.68 -20.59 -8.96
CA VAL A 60 -3.27 -19.25 -8.98
C VAL A 60 -4.78 -19.37 -8.96
N ARG A 61 -5.40 -18.96 -7.85
CA ARG A 61 -6.86 -18.95 -7.66
C ARG A 61 -7.32 -17.57 -7.23
N CYS A 62 -8.59 -17.25 -7.47
CA CYS A 62 -9.21 -16.09 -6.81
C CYS A 62 -9.29 -16.31 -5.31
N VAL A 63 -9.28 -15.22 -4.55
CA VAL A 63 -9.31 -15.24 -3.08
C VAL A 63 -10.51 -14.42 -2.59
N ALA A 64 -11.28 -15.00 -1.67
CA ALA A 64 -12.46 -14.37 -1.11
C ALA A 64 -12.10 -13.07 -0.35
N PRO A 65 -12.95 -12.04 -0.39
CA PRO A 65 -12.70 -10.75 0.26
C PRO A 65 -12.67 -10.82 1.79
N THR A 66 -12.97 -11.98 2.37
CA THR A 66 -12.92 -12.27 3.80
C THR A 66 -11.54 -12.70 4.30
N LEU A 67 -10.59 -12.96 3.39
CA LEU A 67 -9.22 -13.32 3.74
C LEU A 67 -8.29 -12.12 3.67
N PHE A 68 -7.43 -12.04 4.69
CA PHE A 68 -6.41 -11.01 4.86
C PHE A 68 -5.05 -11.69 5.02
N GLY A 69 -3.99 -10.94 4.71
CA GLY A 69 -2.62 -11.41 4.90
C GLY A 69 -1.73 -10.38 5.55
N THR A 70 -0.89 -10.79 6.49
CA THR A 70 0.11 -9.94 7.12
C THR A 70 1.44 -10.66 7.16
N THR A 71 2.53 -9.95 6.90
CA THR A 71 3.88 -10.46 7.12
C THR A 71 4.33 -10.13 8.53
N HIS A 72 4.95 -11.09 9.22
CA HIS A 72 5.42 -10.92 10.59
C HIS A 72 6.74 -11.66 10.80
N THR A 73 7.46 -11.32 11.88
CA THR A 73 8.67 -12.06 12.22
C THR A 73 8.29 -13.49 12.61
N ARG A 74 9.07 -14.47 12.17
CA ARG A 74 8.82 -15.87 12.51
C ARG A 74 8.84 -16.06 14.01
N GLY A 75 7.78 -16.65 14.54
CA GLY A 75 7.60 -16.87 15.98
C GLY A 75 6.85 -15.75 16.71
N ASP A 76 6.55 -14.64 16.04
CA ASP A 76 5.62 -13.64 16.58
C ASP A 76 4.24 -14.29 16.80
N THR A 77 3.58 -13.90 17.89
CA THR A 77 2.26 -14.42 18.28
C THR A 77 1.13 -13.44 18.00
N THR A 78 1.43 -12.26 17.44
CA THR A 78 0.47 -11.20 17.13
C THR A 78 0.54 -10.81 15.67
N LEU A 79 -0.56 -10.30 15.13
CA LEU A 79 -0.65 -9.83 13.74
C LEU A 79 0.38 -8.76 13.40
N TYR A 80 0.75 -7.94 14.39
CA TYR A 80 1.72 -6.88 14.26
C TYR A 80 2.42 -6.69 15.62
N PRO A 81 3.63 -6.10 15.69
CA PRO A 81 4.36 -6.01 16.94
C PRO A 81 3.53 -5.43 18.09
N SER A 82 3.81 -5.90 19.31
CA SER A 82 3.07 -5.47 20.50
C SER A 82 3.20 -3.95 20.71
N GLY A 83 2.18 -3.36 21.32
CA GLY A 83 2.09 -1.91 21.52
C GLY A 83 1.39 -1.17 20.38
N PHE A 84 1.43 -1.68 19.14
CA PHE A 84 0.67 -1.05 18.05
C PHE A 84 -0.84 -1.18 18.23
N TRP A 85 -1.58 -0.09 17.99
CA TRP A 85 -3.05 -0.08 18.09
C TRP A 85 -3.71 -0.83 16.94
N TYR A 86 -3.22 -0.60 15.73
CA TYR A 86 -3.66 -1.30 14.52
C TYR A 86 -2.53 -2.13 13.91
N ALA A 87 -2.89 -3.27 13.33
CA ALA A 87 -2.05 -4.10 12.48
C ALA A 87 -2.26 -3.74 11.00
N TRP A 88 -1.18 -3.81 10.21
CA TRP A 88 -1.24 -3.65 8.75
C TRP A 88 -1.59 -4.98 8.08
N ALA A 89 -2.44 -4.92 7.07
CA ALA A 89 -2.87 -6.11 6.33
C ALA A 89 -2.99 -5.84 4.83
N GLY A 90 -2.62 -6.85 4.04
CA GLY A 90 -2.96 -6.96 2.64
C GLY A 90 -4.36 -7.53 2.44
N SER A 91 -5.03 -7.06 1.39
CA SER A 91 -6.32 -7.57 0.95
C SER A 91 -6.27 -8.96 0.30
N ASN A 92 -7.43 -9.54 0.02
CA ASN A 92 -7.59 -10.69 -0.86
C ASN A 92 -6.91 -10.50 -2.25
N THR A 93 -6.94 -9.28 -2.81
CA THR A 93 -6.25 -9.01 -4.07
C THR A 93 -4.73 -9.07 -3.95
N ASN A 94 -4.17 -8.81 -2.76
CA ASN A 94 -2.74 -9.03 -2.49
C ASN A 94 -2.44 -10.52 -2.40
N LEU A 95 -3.29 -11.28 -1.69
CA LEU A 95 -3.16 -12.73 -1.56
C LEU A 95 -3.18 -13.44 -2.93
N GLU A 96 -4.04 -13.01 -3.86
CA GLU A 96 -4.02 -13.51 -5.25
C GLU A 96 -2.69 -13.22 -5.96
N ARG A 97 -2.12 -12.03 -5.75
CA ARG A 97 -0.81 -11.67 -6.29
C ARG A 97 0.30 -12.53 -5.68
N TYR A 98 0.22 -12.87 -4.40
CA TYR A 98 1.20 -13.74 -3.77
C TYR A 98 1.15 -15.16 -4.32
N LEU A 99 -0.04 -15.70 -4.62
CA LEU A 99 -0.18 -16.96 -5.37
C LEU A 99 0.46 -16.89 -6.76
N GLN A 100 0.34 -15.74 -7.46
CA GLN A 100 1.02 -15.53 -8.74
C GLN A 100 2.55 -15.50 -8.60
N LEU A 101 3.09 -14.87 -7.55
CA LEU A 101 4.53 -14.92 -7.25
C LEU A 101 4.99 -16.35 -7.00
N ARG A 102 4.25 -17.08 -6.16
CA ARG A 102 4.53 -18.47 -5.81
C ARG A 102 4.49 -19.39 -7.02
N SER A 103 3.50 -19.23 -7.90
CA SER A 103 3.38 -19.97 -9.16
C SER A 103 4.56 -19.68 -10.09
N ARG A 104 4.98 -18.42 -10.18
CA ARG A 104 6.03 -17.99 -11.12
C ARG A 104 7.44 -18.32 -10.67
N TYR A 105 7.76 -18.15 -9.39
CA TYR A 105 9.13 -18.24 -8.86
C TYR A 105 9.34 -19.44 -7.93
N GLY A 106 8.28 -20.19 -7.57
CA GLY A 106 8.39 -21.39 -6.74
C GLY A 106 8.99 -21.08 -5.37
N ASP A 107 9.94 -21.93 -4.94
CA ASP A 107 10.65 -21.82 -3.66
C ASP A 107 11.83 -20.84 -3.71
N GLN A 108 11.99 -20.04 -4.78
CA GLN A 108 13.08 -19.08 -4.85
C GLN A 108 12.83 -17.89 -3.90
N PRO A 109 13.91 -17.24 -3.41
CA PRO A 109 13.83 -16.00 -2.63
C PRO A 109 12.98 -14.89 -3.27
N LYS A 110 12.85 -14.88 -4.59
CA LYS A 110 11.97 -13.96 -5.34
C LYS A 110 10.52 -14.03 -4.89
N THR A 111 10.03 -15.18 -4.44
CA THR A 111 8.67 -15.31 -3.92
C THR A 111 8.52 -14.54 -2.62
N GLY A 112 9.31 -14.87 -1.60
CA GLY A 112 9.24 -14.23 -0.27
C GLY A 112 9.57 -12.74 -0.32
N VAL A 113 10.69 -12.37 -0.93
CA VAL A 113 11.08 -10.96 -1.10
C VAL A 113 10.07 -10.19 -1.95
N GLY A 114 9.44 -10.87 -2.93
CA GLY A 114 8.36 -10.30 -3.73
C GLY A 114 7.13 -9.96 -2.88
N VAL A 115 6.75 -10.81 -1.94
CA VAL A 115 5.66 -10.54 -0.98
C VAL A 115 5.99 -9.31 -0.13
N LEU A 116 7.16 -9.28 0.53
CA LEU A 116 7.56 -8.14 1.37
C LEU A 116 7.67 -6.83 0.57
N SER A 117 8.21 -6.89 -0.65
CA SER A 117 8.27 -5.74 -1.55
C SER A 117 6.89 -5.25 -1.93
N PHE A 118 5.93 -6.17 -2.12
CA PHE A 118 4.56 -5.84 -2.48
C PHE A 118 3.75 -5.28 -1.31
N VAL A 119 4.06 -5.69 -0.07
CA VAL A 119 3.54 -5.08 1.16
C VAL A 119 4.09 -3.67 1.35
N GLY A 120 5.34 -3.40 0.96
CA GLY A 120 5.94 -2.07 1.08
C GLY A 120 7.07 -1.97 2.11
N TYR A 121 7.78 -3.07 2.37
CA TYR A 121 8.94 -3.04 3.27
C TYR A 121 10.11 -2.25 2.66
N PRO A 122 10.72 -1.30 3.40
CA PRO A 122 12.00 -0.71 3.04
C PRO A 122 13.16 -1.68 3.35
N GLY A 123 14.40 -1.35 2.94
CA GLY A 123 15.61 -2.06 3.39
C GLY A 123 15.73 -3.55 3.00
N LEU A 124 14.97 -4.00 2.00
CA LEU A 124 14.96 -5.40 1.57
C LEU A 124 16.28 -5.91 0.98
N ASP A 125 17.24 -5.04 0.70
CA ASP A 125 18.59 -5.40 0.29
C ASP A 125 19.41 -6.02 1.44
N SER A 126 19.19 -5.56 2.67
CA SER A 126 19.88 -6.03 3.88
C SER A 126 19.00 -6.85 4.83
N TRP A 127 17.67 -6.86 4.65
CA TRP A 127 16.73 -7.55 5.55
C TRP A 127 17.01 -9.06 5.69
N ASP A 128 17.38 -9.54 6.87
CA ASP A 128 17.68 -10.95 7.13
C ASP A 128 16.76 -11.61 8.17
N THR A 129 15.85 -10.84 8.77
CA THR A 129 14.87 -11.34 9.74
C THR A 129 13.99 -12.43 9.11
N PRO A 130 13.99 -13.66 9.67
CA PRO A 130 13.07 -14.71 9.25
C PRO A 130 11.63 -14.22 9.32
N THR A 131 10.91 -14.29 8.19
CA THR A 131 9.59 -13.71 8.04
C THR A 131 8.60 -14.76 7.54
N ASP A 132 7.40 -14.73 8.08
CA ASP A 132 6.28 -15.58 7.66
C ASP A 132 5.15 -14.70 7.10
N LEU A 133 4.32 -15.28 6.24
CA LEU A 133 3.05 -14.72 5.80
C LEU A 133 1.92 -15.43 6.56
N ALA A 134 1.28 -14.71 7.46
CA ALA A 134 0.02 -15.15 8.06
C ALA A 134 -1.12 -14.87 7.10
N VAL A 135 -2.00 -15.86 6.89
CA VAL A 135 -3.28 -15.69 6.17
C VAL A 135 -4.41 -16.07 7.10
N TYR A 136 -5.41 -15.21 7.22
CA TYR A 136 -6.41 -15.33 8.27
C TYR A 136 -7.77 -14.73 7.89
N THR A 137 -8.77 -15.07 8.70
CA THR A 137 -10.08 -14.42 8.72
C THR A 137 -10.21 -13.54 9.96
N LEU A 138 -11.05 -12.50 9.87
CA LEU A 138 -11.31 -11.62 11.01
C LEU A 138 -12.43 -12.17 11.90
N PRO A 139 -12.38 -11.91 13.23
CA PRO A 139 -13.51 -12.20 14.11
C PRO A 139 -14.80 -11.51 13.66
N PRO A 140 -15.99 -12.08 13.96
CA PRO A 140 -17.26 -11.46 13.66
C PRO A 140 -17.34 -10.03 14.21
N GLY A 141 -17.80 -9.08 13.39
CA GLY A 141 -17.94 -7.67 13.77
C GLY A 141 -16.67 -6.83 13.62
N VAL A 142 -15.48 -7.45 13.50
CA VAL A 142 -14.23 -6.72 13.23
C VAL A 142 -14.19 -6.33 11.75
N ARG A 143 -13.82 -5.07 11.47
CA ARG A 143 -13.75 -4.53 10.12
C ARG A 143 -12.34 -4.02 9.82
N ALA A 144 -11.82 -4.45 8.69
CA ALA A 144 -10.65 -3.82 8.06
C ALA A 144 -11.03 -2.42 7.55
N GLN A 145 -10.11 -1.47 7.68
CA GLN A 145 -10.29 -0.08 7.27
C GLN A 145 -9.17 0.32 6.30
N VAL A 146 -9.48 1.18 5.34
CA VAL A 146 -8.48 1.73 4.42
C VAL A 146 -7.61 2.72 5.19
N PRO A 147 -6.27 2.59 5.21
CA PRO A 147 -5.38 3.48 5.95
C PRO A 147 -5.18 4.81 5.21
N ALA A 148 -6.29 5.48 4.90
CA ALA A 148 -6.27 6.84 4.40
C ALA A 148 -6.00 7.82 5.56
N PHE A 149 -5.41 8.98 5.27
CA PHE A 149 -5.14 9.98 6.32
C PHE A 149 -6.42 10.39 7.06
N GLU A 150 -7.53 10.55 6.35
CA GLU A 150 -8.85 10.85 6.92
C GLU A 150 -9.34 9.74 7.85
N THR A 151 -9.03 8.47 7.53
CA THR A 151 -9.38 7.35 8.41
C THR A 151 -8.60 7.43 9.70
N TRP A 152 -7.30 7.70 9.64
CA TRP A 152 -6.48 7.85 10.84
C TRP A 152 -6.97 8.99 11.73
N PHE A 153 -7.21 10.18 11.17
CA PHE A 153 -7.65 11.31 11.98
C PHE A 153 -9.04 11.12 12.56
N ARG A 154 -9.98 10.47 11.84
CA ARG A 154 -11.26 10.07 12.42
C ARG A 154 -11.08 9.12 13.61
N LEU A 155 -10.22 8.11 13.49
CA LEU A 155 -9.96 7.17 14.59
C LEU A 155 -9.37 7.89 15.81
N LEU A 156 -8.45 8.83 15.59
CA LEU A 156 -7.87 9.63 16.66
C LEU A 156 -8.89 10.57 17.31
N ASP A 157 -9.80 11.15 16.52
CA ASP A 157 -10.89 11.98 17.04
C ASP A 157 -11.88 11.16 17.88
N GLU A 158 -12.22 9.94 17.42
CA GLU A 158 -13.10 9.01 18.15
C GLU A 158 -12.50 8.55 19.49
N GLU A 159 -11.20 8.25 19.51
CA GLU A 159 -10.50 7.76 20.70
C GLU A 159 -10.23 8.87 21.74
N PHE A 160 -9.79 10.05 21.29
CA PHE A 160 -9.30 11.10 22.20
C PHE A 160 -10.27 12.27 22.38
N GLY A 161 -11.36 12.33 21.60
CA GLY A 161 -12.48 13.27 21.79
C GLY A 161 -12.14 14.76 21.63
N ASN A 162 -10.92 15.11 21.19
CA ASN A 162 -10.45 16.50 21.13
C ASN A 162 -9.79 16.82 19.78
N THR A 163 -10.58 17.38 18.86
CA THR A 163 -10.17 17.72 17.48
C THR A 163 -9.07 18.79 17.41
N GLY A 164 -8.80 19.50 18.51
CA GLY A 164 -7.75 20.53 18.56
C GLY A 164 -6.35 20.00 18.27
N ALA A 165 -6.12 18.71 18.49
CA ALA A 165 -4.84 18.07 18.22
C ALA A 165 -4.54 17.87 16.72
N TYR A 166 -5.59 17.80 15.88
CA TYR A 166 -5.50 17.48 14.46
C TYR A 166 -6.32 18.48 13.63
N PRO A 167 -5.84 19.73 13.45
CA PRO A 167 -6.62 20.76 12.76
C PRO A 167 -6.98 20.36 11.32
N LEU A 168 -8.24 20.57 10.92
CA LEU A 168 -8.73 20.22 9.58
C LEU A 168 -7.87 20.78 8.44
N ALA A 169 -7.35 22.00 8.60
CA ALA A 169 -6.45 22.60 7.61
C ALA A 169 -5.17 21.76 7.41
N ALA A 170 -4.58 21.24 8.49
CA ALA A 170 -3.39 20.40 8.42
C ALA A 170 -3.69 19.02 7.83
N GLN A 171 -4.85 18.43 8.17
CA GLN A 171 -5.32 17.18 7.55
C GLN A 171 -5.48 17.36 6.03
N ARG A 172 -6.15 18.43 5.61
CA ARG A 172 -6.34 18.77 4.19
C ARG A 172 -5.01 18.97 3.49
N ASP A 173 -4.10 19.75 4.06
CA ASP A 173 -2.82 20.05 3.42
C ASP A 173 -1.97 18.76 3.27
N LEU A 174 -2.03 17.84 4.24
CA LEU A 174 -1.41 16.52 4.14
C LEU A 174 -2.03 15.67 3.02
N VAL A 175 -3.35 15.57 2.94
CA VAL A 175 -4.05 14.84 1.87
C VAL A 175 -3.73 15.43 0.50
N LEU A 176 -3.69 16.76 0.38
CA LEU A 176 -3.37 17.44 -0.88
C LEU A 176 -1.93 17.16 -1.34
N ALA A 177 -0.98 17.02 -0.42
CA ALA A 177 0.41 16.71 -0.76
C ALA A 177 0.55 15.33 -1.44
N TYR A 178 -0.25 14.34 -1.03
CA TYR A 178 -0.19 12.98 -1.59
C TYR A 178 -1.14 12.76 -2.77
N SER A 179 -2.28 13.48 -2.82
CA SER A 179 -3.28 13.32 -3.89
C SER A 179 -2.97 14.10 -5.17
N ARG A 180 -2.06 15.09 -5.12
CA ARG A 180 -1.69 15.95 -6.26
C ARG A 180 -0.36 15.59 -6.92
N LEU A 181 0.16 14.40 -6.66
CA LEU A 181 1.39 13.90 -7.27
C LEU A 181 1.27 13.90 -8.81
N ARG A 182 2.22 14.55 -9.46
CA ARG A 182 2.33 14.64 -10.92
C ARG A 182 2.98 13.39 -11.48
N LYS A 183 3.01 13.30 -12.82
CA LYS A 183 3.72 12.24 -13.53
C LYS A 183 5.21 12.23 -13.12
N GLY A 184 5.63 11.16 -12.46
CA GLY A 184 7.02 10.96 -12.02
C GLY A 184 7.30 11.36 -10.57
N GLU A 185 6.34 12.01 -9.89
CA GLU A 185 6.38 12.24 -8.44
C GLU A 185 5.79 11.04 -7.72
N ASP A 186 6.28 10.73 -6.52
CA ASP A 186 5.84 9.59 -5.72
C ASP A 186 5.69 9.96 -4.23
N VAL A 187 5.25 8.98 -3.43
CA VAL A 187 4.92 9.18 -2.01
C VAL A 187 6.12 9.50 -1.13
N VAL A 188 7.34 9.06 -1.50
CA VAL A 188 8.56 9.41 -0.75
C VAL A 188 8.96 10.86 -1.06
N GLY A 189 8.69 11.33 -2.29
CA GLY A 189 8.76 12.74 -2.64
C GLY A 189 7.78 13.59 -1.83
N ALA A 190 6.51 13.19 -1.77
CA ALA A 190 5.53 13.87 -0.91
C ALA A 190 5.94 13.86 0.58
N PHE A 191 6.49 12.76 1.07
CA PHE A 191 7.04 12.70 2.43
C PHE A 191 8.14 13.73 2.63
N GLN A 192 9.11 13.82 1.71
CA GLN A 192 10.16 14.85 1.76
C GLN A 192 9.57 16.26 1.74
N ASP A 193 8.61 16.54 0.86
CA ASP A 193 8.04 17.88 0.71
C ASP A 193 7.28 18.31 1.98
N VAL A 194 6.56 17.38 2.63
CA VAL A 194 5.83 17.63 3.87
C VAL A 194 6.78 17.74 5.07
N THR A 195 7.79 16.88 5.17
CA THR A 195 8.59 16.70 6.38
C THR A 195 9.97 17.34 6.32
N GLY A 196 10.44 17.74 5.15
CA GLY A 196 11.82 18.18 4.89
C GLY A 196 12.85 17.04 4.83
N CYS A 197 12.51 15.83 5.30
CA CYS A 197 13.45 14.71 5.37
C CYS A 197 13.89 14.27 3.97
N ARG A 198 15.20 14.36 3.68
CA ARG A 198 15.76 14.07 2.36
C ARG A 198 15.49 12.63 1.94
N ARG A 199 14.82 12.48 0.79
CA ARG A 199 14.48 11.22 0.14
C ARG A 199 15.65 10.26 0.06
N ALA A 200 16.79 10.71 -0.46
CA ALA A 200 17.95 9.84 -0.68
C ALA A 200 18.42 9.19 0.63
N GLN A 201 18.47 9.98 1.71
CA GLN A 201 18.89 9.49 3.02
C GLN A 201 17.86 8.54 3.64
N LEU A 202 16.56 8.83 3.49
CA LEU A 202 15.50 7.89 3.94
C LEU A 202 15.60 6.53 3.22
N LEU A 203 15.88 6.54 1.92
CA LEU A 203 16.02 5.30 1.14
C LEU A 203 17.32 4.53 1.45
N GLU A 204 18.33 5.20 1.98
CA GLU A 204 19.55 4.59 2.52
C GLU A 204 19.37 4.10 3.97
N GLY A 205 18.17 4.22 4.55
CA GLY A 205 17.84 3.75 5.89
C GLY A 205 18.17 4.73 7.02
N ALA A 206 18.47 6.00 6.71
CA ALA A 206 18.72 7.00 7.74
C ALA A 206 17.45 7.30 8.54
N ALA A 207 17.57 7.30 9.86
CA ALA A 207 16.50 7.72 10.76
C ALA A 207 16.18 9.22 10.58
N PRO A 208 14.90 9.64 10.72
CA PRO A 208 14.53 11.03 10.64
C PRO A 208 15.29 11.90 11.65
N SER A 209 15.94 12.94 11.14
CA SER A 209 16.80 13.82 11.94
C SER A 209 17.02 15.16 11.24
N ALA A 210 17.53 16.15 11.99
CA ALA A 210 17.96 17.41 11.42
C ALA A 210 19.11 17.24 10.40
N ALA A 211 19.97 16.23 10.60
CA ALA A 211 21.10 15.93 9.70
C ALA A 211 20.63 15.57 8.28
N ILE A 212 19.50 14.88 8.15
CA ILE A 212 18.90 14.58 6.85
C ILE A 212 17.92 15.65 6.37
N GLY A 213 17.84 16.80 7.05
CA GLY A 213 17.04 17.95 6.62
C GLY A 213 15.59 17.96 7.08
N CYS A 214 15.17 17.04 7.96
CA CYS A 214 13.81 17.06 8.50
C CYS A 214 13.51 18.42 9.16
N ASN A 215 12.33 18.95 8.89
CA ASN A 215 11.90 20.25 9.39
C ASN A 215 11.56 20.17 10.89
N ARG A 216 11.58 21.32 11.53
CA ARG A 216 11.39 21.43 12.99
C ARG A 216 10.02 20.94 13.45
N SER A 217 8.94 21.24 12.71
CA SER A 217 7.60 20.78 13.09
C SER A 217 7.50 19.25 13.13
N PHE A 218 8.15 18.56 12.19
CA PHE A 218 8.22 17.11 12.17
C PHE A 218 9.02 16.57 13.37
N LEU A 219 10.23 17.08 13.59
CA LEU A 219 11.13 16.60 14.66
C LEU A 219 10.59 16.90 16.07
N ASP A 220 10.09 18.12 16.29
CA ASP A 220 9.50 18.52 17.58
C ASP A 220 8.25 17.68 17.88
N ALA A 221 7.47 17.30 16.85
CA ALA A 221 6.32 16.41 17.00
C ALA A 221 6.71 14.96 17.32
N LEU A 222 7.77 14.41 16.69
CA LEU A 222 8.32 13.10 17.06
C LEU A 222 8.76 13.09 18.53
N ALA A 223 9.52 14.11 18.94
CA ALA A 223 10.00 14.23 20.32
C ALA A 223 8.84 14.35 21.33
N ALA A 224 7.79 15.11 20.98
CA ALA A 224 6.60 15.23 21.82
C ALA A 224 5.75 13.96 21.86
N ALA A 225 5.68 13.19 20.77
CA ALA A 225 5.01 11.90 20.75
C ALA A 225 5.71 10.89 21.69
N GLY A 226 7.04 10.95 21.78
CA GLY A 226 7.84 10.10 22.66
C GLY A 226 8.19 8.76 22.01
N PRO A 227 8.51 7.71 22.80
CA PRO A 227 8.91 6.41 22.26
C PRO A 227 7.84 5.81 21.35
N SER A 228 8.26 5.19 20.24
CA SER A 228 7.36 4.45 19.36
C SER A 228 7.00 3.09 19.99
N PRO A 229 6.03 2.35 19.43
CA PRO A 229 5.81 0.97 19.85
C PRO A 229 7.03 0.05 19.65
N TYR A 230 7.91 0.35 18.68
CA TYR A 230 9.18 -0.35 18.54
C TYR A 230 10.14 -0.10 19.71
N ASP A 231 9.97 1.02 20.42
CA ASP A 231 10.77 1.41 21.59
C ASP A 231 10.06 1.05 22.92
N GLY A 232 9.02 0.21 22.87
CA GLY A 232 8.31 -0.31 24.04
C GLY A 232 7.13 0.54 24.54
N ALA A 233 6.70 1.56 23.79
CA ALA A 233 5.47 2.29 24.09
C ALA A 233 4.21 1.59 23.53
N SER A 234 3.02 2.09 23.87
CA SER A 234 1.82 1.81 23.07
C SER A 234 1.56 2.94 22.06
N SER A 235 0.91 2.63 20.94
CA SER A 235 0.44 3.63 19.98
C SER A 235 -0.44 4.68 20.66
N LEU A 236 -1.31 4.25 21.58
CA LEU A 236 -2.22 5.13 22.30
C LEU A 236 -1.44 6.10 23.20
N ASP A 237 -0.44 5.62 23.95
CA ASP A 237 0.42 6.49 24.77
C ASP A 237 1.24 7.44 23.91
N CYS A 238 1.73 6.99 22.75
CA CYS A 238 2.45 7.81 21.79
C CYS A 238 1.58 8.95 21.25
N PHE A 239 0.34 8.64 20.82
CA PHE A 239 -0.61 9.66 20.36
C PHE A 239 -1.02 10.61 21.50
N ALA A 240 -1.28 10.10 22.70
CA ALA A 240 -1.57 10.92 23.88
C ALA A 240 -0.39 11.86 24.21
N GLY A 241 0.84 11.37 24.08
CA GLY A 241 2.06 12.16 24.21
C GLY A 241 2.11 13.32 23.22
N PHE A 242 1.84 13.07 21.95
CA PHE A 242 1.76 14.12 20.93
C PHE A 242 0.67 15.16 21.27
N GLN A 243 -0.50 14.71 21.72
CA GLN A 243 -1.59 15.62 22.06
C GLN A 243 -1.25 16.53 23.24
N THR A 244 -0.67 15.98 24.29
CA THR A 244 -0.45 16.69 25.56
C THR A 244 0.85 17.48 25.59
N ARG A 245 1.90 17.02 24.89
CA ARG A 245 3.25 17.61 24.97
C ARG A 245 3.62 18.48 23.79
N TYR A 246 3.00 18.30 22.62
CA TYR A 246 3.35 19.10 21.44
C TYR A 246 2.73 20.49 21.49
N THR A 247 3.58 21.51 21.61
CA THR A 247 3.21 22.93 21.69
C THR A 247 3.47 23.71 20.40
N GLY A 248 4.08 23.06 19.40
CA GLY A 248 4.38 23.67 18.11
C GLY A 248 3.17 23.77 17.17
N PRO A 249 3.36 24.32 15.95
CA PRO A 249 2.31 24.36 14.94
C PRO A 249 1.86 22.96 14.55
N ARG A 250 0.57 22.66 14.71
CA ARG A 250 -0.06 21.39 14.30
C ARG A 250 -0.35 21.39 12.80
N ASN A 251 0.71 21.49 11.99
CA ASN A 251 0.68 21.49 10.53
C ASN A 251 0.80 20.06 9.96
N ALA A 252 0.76 19.93 8.62
CA ALA A 252 0.85 18.63 7.95
C ALA A 252 2.11 17.83 8.34
N ALA A 253 3.25 18.50 8.57
CA ALA A 253 4.49 17.87 9.01
C ALA A 253 4.34 17.25 10.41
N ALA A 254 3.78 17.99 11.36
CA ALA A 254 3.53 17.49 12.71
C ALA A 254 2.55 16.30 12.72
N LEU A 255 1.50 16.35 11.91
CA LEU A 255 0.53 15.24 11.83
C LEU A 255 1.17 14.01 11.17
N ARG A 256 2.00 14.23 10.15
CA ARG A 256 2.76 13.16 9.50
C ARG A 256 3.75 12.50 10.46
N ALA A 257 4.36 13.27 11.37
CA ALA A 257 5.23 12.78 12.43
C ALA A 257 4.48 11.90 13.43
N ALA A 258 3.29 12.32 13.88
CA ALA A 258 2.48 11.52 14.81
C ALA A 258 2.13 10.14 14.21
N LEU A 259 1.69 10.09 12.95
CA LEU A 259 1.40 8.81 12.27
C LEU A 259 2.66 7.96 12.04
N TYR A 260 3.78 8.60 11.69
CA TYR A 260 5.08 7.93 11.53
C TYR A 260 5.52 7.26 12.84
N GLN A 261 5.51 8.02 13.94
CA GLN A 261 6.03 7.56 15.23
C GLN A 261 5.12 6.55 15.91
N CYS A 262 3.81 6.79 15.87
CA CYS A 262 2.88 6.07 16.73
C CYS A 262 2.26 4.84 16.05
N GLN A 263 2.33 4.71 14.72
CA GLN A 263 1.54 3.70 14.01
C GLN A 263 2.23 3.09 12.78
N ASP A 264 3.56 3.26 12.67
CA ASP A 264 4.39 2.79 11.55
C ASP A 264 3.83 3.18 10.17
N ALA A 265 3.22 4.36 10.07
CA ALA A 265 2.97 4.96 8.77
C ALA A 265 4.31 5.52 8.24
N GLY A 266 5.24 4.65 7.83
CA GLY A 266 6.57 5.02 7.35
C GLY A 266 6.53 5.84 6.06
N PHE A 267 7.69 6.28 5.54
CA PHE A 267 7.78 7.15 4.34
C PHE A 267 7.26 6.52 3.04
N LEU A 268 6.99 5.21 3.04
CA LEU A 268 6.34 4.50 1.93
C LEU A 268 4.81 4.48 2.03
N ASN A 269 4.24 4.84 3.19
CA ASN A 269 2.80 4.90 3.36
C ASN A 269 2.19 5.96 2.44
N THR A 270 1.16 5.55 1.70
CA THR A 270 0.58 6.36 0.62
C THR A 270 -0.57 7.25 1.07
N GLY A 271 -1.13 6.99 2.25
CA GLY A 271 -2.32 7.69 2.75
C GLY A 271 -3.59 7.47 1.91
N VAL A 272 -3.61 6.47 1.01
CA VAL A 272 -4.76 6.16 0.14
C VAL A 272 -5.11 4.66 0.10
N GLY A 273 -4.51 3.86 0.98
CA GLY A 273 -4.75 2.42 1.10
C GLY A 273 -4.29 1.58 -0.08
N LEU A 274 -3.21 2.02 -0.72
CA LEU A 274 -2.44 1.22 -1.67
C LEU A 274 -1.02 1.10 -1.16
N GLY A 275 -0.44 -0.08 -1.27
CA GLY A 275 0.97 -0.25 -0.97
C GLY A 275 1.84 0.44 -2.02
N TYR A 276 3.07 0.74 -1.63
CA TYR A 276 4.07 1.35 -2.49
C TYR A 276 5.45 0.87 -2.11
N ASN A 277 6.31 0.68 -3.11
CA ASN A 277 7.72 0.43 -2.86
C ASN A 277 8.60 1.08 -3.93
N THR A 278 9.83 1.43 -3.57
CA THR A 278 10.81 1.97 -4.54
C THR A 278 11.58 0.88 -5.29
N TYR A 279 11.52 -0.36 -4.81
CA TYR A 279 12.01 -1.54 -5.52
C TYR A 279 11.20 -1.85 -6.78
N ALA A 280 11.75 -2.72 -7.63
CA ALA A 280 11.10 -3.20 -8.83
C ALA A 280 9.83 -3.97 -8.47
N ASN A 281 8.68 -3.57 -9.03
CA ASN A 281 7.46 -4.37 -8.92
C ASN A 281 7.69 -5.73 -9.62
N PRO A 282 7.48 -6.87 -8.92
CA PRO A 282 7.78 -8.20 -9.44
C PRO A 282 6.93 -8.63 -10.65
N PHE A 283 5.87 -7.90 -10.97
CA PHE A 283 4.95 -8.20 -12.08
C PHE A 283 5.25 -7.41 -13.37
N VAL A 284 6.14 -6.42 -13.33
CA VAL A 284 6.37 -5.50 -14.46
C VAL A 284 7.53 -5.95 -15.35
N CYS A 285 8.34 -6.93 -14.92
CA CYS A 285 9.48 -7.49 -15.67
C CYS A 285 10.41 -6.41 -16.27
N ARG A 286 10.72 -5.38 -15.49
CA ARG A 286 11.66 -4.31 -15.84
C ARG A 286 12.46 -3.88 -14.61
N PRO A 287 13.68 -3.34 -14.79
CA PRO A 287 14.42 -2.69 -13.70
C PRO A 287 13.58 -1.60 -13.03
N ALA A 288 13.77 -1.38 -11.73
CA ALA A 288 13.02 -0.40 -10.95
C ALA A 288 13.04 0.98 -11.61
N ALA A 289 14.22 1.42 -12.07
CA ALA A 289 14.43 2.71 -12.75
C ALA A 289 13.65 2.86 -14.07
N ALA A 290 13.27 1.76 -14.73
CA ALA A 290 12.49 1.76 -15.96
C ALA A 290 10.97 1.58 -15.74
N GLN A 291 10.55 1.42 -14.48
CA GLN A 291 9.14 1.38 -14.10
C GLN A 291 8.62 2.78 -13.79
N THR A 292 7.42 3.09 -14.27
CA THR A 292 6.71 4.31 -13.89
C THR A 292 6.34 4.27 -12.40
N VAL A 293 6.15 5.43 -11.78
CA VAL A 293 5.67 5.49 -10.38
C VAL A 293 4.36 4.71 -10.19
N ARG A 294 3.42 4.81 -11.13
CA ARG A 294 2.14 4.07 -11.07
C ARG A 294 2.35 2.55 -11.04
N GLN A 295 3.37 2.05 -11.73
CA GLN A 295 3.72 0.63 -11.72
C GLN A 295 4.33 0.16 -10.40
N ARG A 296 4.77 1.10 -9.54
CA ARG A 296 5.33 0.81 -8.21
C ARG A 296 4.30 0.85 -7.07
N TYR A 297 3.09 1.34 -7.34
CA TYR A 297 1.96 1.06 -6.47
C TYR A 297 1.58 -0.41 -6.57
N THR A 298 1.25 -1.02 -5.43
CA THR A 298 1.06 -2.46 -5.30
C THR A 298 -0.41 -2.77 -4.98
N GLY A 299 -0.67 -3.67 -4.03
CA GLY A 299 -2.02 -4.12 -3.68
C GLY A 299 -2.73 -3.14 -2.75
N ARG A 300 -3.95 -3.51 -2.37
CA ARG A 300 -4.73 -2.75 -1.39
C ARG A 300 -4.24 -3.05 0.01
N GLU A 301 -4.04 -2.00 0.77
CA GLU A 301 -3.67 -2.06 2.17
C GLU A 301 -4.87 -1.77 3.05
N PHE A 302 -4.88 -2.43 4.19
CA PHE A 302 -5.85 -2.24 5.25
C PHE A 302 -5.13 -2.11 6.59
N ILE A 303 -5.85 -1.52 7.54
CA ILE A 303 -5.56 -1.61 8.96
C ILE A 303 -6.72 -2.31 9.66
N LEU A 304 -6.41 -3.06 10.70
CA LEU A 304 -7.39 -3.74 11.56
C LEU A 304 -6.88 -3.72 13.01
N PRO A 305 -7.75 -3.82 14.03
CA PRO A 305 -7.31 -3.83 15.42
C PRO A 305 -6.21 -4.87 15.63
N ASN A 306 -5.11 -4.49 16.27
CA ASN A 306 -4.03 -5.43 16.51
C ASN A 306 -4.51 -6.55 17.44
N ALA A 307 -4.15 -7.79 17.14
CA ALA A 307 -4.67 -8.97 17.84
C ALA A 307 -3.63 -10.08 17.90
N SER A 308 -3.77 -10.97 18.87
CA SER A 308 -3.04 -12.24 18.91
C SER A 308 -3.55 -13.16 17.81
N PHE A 309 -2.67 -13.96 17.21
CA PHE A 309 -3.06 -15.04 16.30
C PHE A 309 -4.00 -16.04 16.98
N ALA A 310 -3.87 -16.22 18.30
CA ALA A 310 -4.74 -17.08 19.10
C ALA A 310 -6.19 -16.57 19.20
N ASP A 311 -6.42 -15.27 18.99
CA ASP A 311 -7.75 -14.65 19.06
C ASP A 311 -8.46 -14.65 17.69
N LEU A 312 -7.79 -15.11 16.63
CA LEU A 312 -8.35 -15.19 15.28
C LEU A 312 -9.17 -16.47 15.12
N PRO A 313 -10.31 -16.43 14.37
CA PRO A 313 -11.11 -17.63 14.12
C PRO A 313 -10.33 -18.73 13.39
N SER A 314 -9.45 -18.34 12.48
CA SER A 314 -8.51 -19.24 11.82
C SER A 314 -7.36 -18.45 11.21
N HIS A 315 -6.16 -19.03 11.24
CA HIS A 315 -5.00 -18.54 10.52
C HIS A 315 -4.11 -19.70 10.08
N VAL A 316 -3.23 -19.45 9.12
CA VAL A 316 -2.09 -20.30 8.77
C VAL A 316 -0.87 -19.42 8.59
N ASP A 317 0.29 -19.94 8.96
CA ASP A 317 1.57 -19.27 8.70
C ASP A 317 2.32 -19.98 7.58
N ILE A 318 2.81 -19.18 6.64
CA ILE A 318 3.55 -19.63 5.48
C ILE A 318 4.97 -19.07 5.58
N PRO A 319 5.99 -19.93 5.81
CA PRO A 319 7.38 -19.51 5.78
C PRO A 319 7.76 -18.86 4.46
N LEU A 320 8.31 -17.64 4.51
CA LEU A 320 8.85 -16.98 3.33
C LEU A 320 10.37 -17.18 3.29
N ASP A 321 10.86 -17.82 2.22
CA ASP A 321 12.30 -17.80 1.94
C ASP A 321 12.69 -16.43 1.40
N LEU A 322 13.60 -15.76 2.10
CA LEU A 322 14.12 -14.46 1.71
C LEU A 322 15.52 -14.58 1.08
N GLY A 323 16.14 -15.76 1.12
CA GLY A 323 17.53 -15.97 0.73
C GLY A 323 18.51 -15.08 1.48
N THR A 324 19.78 -15.12 1.06
CA THR A 324 20.84 -14.29 1.66
C THR A 324 20.74 -12.83 1.21
N PRO A 325 20.88 -11.85 2.13
CA PRO A 325 21.14 -10.46 1.77
C PRO A 325 22.27 -10.32 0.74
N GLY A 326 22.21 -9.31 -0.11
CA GLY A 326 23.19 -9.12 -1.21
C GLY A 326 23.02 -10.05 -2.43
N ARG A 327 22.25 -11.14 -2.34
CA ARG A 327 21.87 -11.98 -3.51
C ARG A 327 20.54 -11.57 -4.15
N ARG A 328 20.01 -10.39 -3.78
CA ARG A 328 18.69 -9.88 -4.19
C ARG A 328 18.79 -8.80 -5.27
N GLY A 329 19.71 -8.95 -6.22
CA GLY A 329 19.90 -7.99 -7.31
C GLY A 329 18.63 -7.73 -8.15
N PHE A 330 17.66 -8.65 -8.11
CA PHE A 330 16.36 -8.50 -8.74
C PHE A 330 15.49 -7.36 -8.17
N LEU A 331 15.73 -6.93 -6.93
CA LEU A 331 15.03 -5.78 -6.32
C LEU A 331 15.25 -4.49 -7.12
N THR A 332 16.40 -4.34 -7.77
CA THR A 332 16.73 -3.17 -8.58
C THR A 332 16.72 -3.49 -10.07
N LYS A 333 17.25 -4.65 -10.48
CA LYS A 333 17.38 -5.06 -11.88
C LYS A 333 16.08 -5.60 -12.49
N GLY A 334 15.09 -5.96 -11.66
CA GLY A 334 13.86 -6.60 -12.10
C GLY A 334 13.83 -8.09 -11.72
N TYR A 335 12.62 -8.62 -11.54
CA TYR A 335 12.39 -10.02 -11.17
C TYR A 335 12.45 -10.98 -12.37
N CYS A 336 12.35 -10.41 -13.57
CA CYS A 336 12.62 -11.00 -14.87
C CYS A 336 13.89 -10.27 -15.36
#